data_AF-A0A957G8K5-F1
#
_entry.id   AF-A0A957G8K5-F1
#
_cell.length_a   1.000
_cell.length_b   1.000
_cell.length_c   1.000
_cell.angle_alpha   90.00
_cell.angle_beta   90.00
_cell.angle_gamma   90.00
#
_symmetry.space_group_name_H-M   'P 1'
#
loop_
_entity.id
_entity.type
_entity.pdbx_description
1 polymer ?
#
loop_
_entity_poly.entity_id
_entity_poly.type
_entity_poly.pdbx_seq_one_letter_code
_entity_poly.pdbx_strand_id
1 'polypeptide(L)'
;MDFRTFLQQADAGGALVTITRPVAVAFELANVAHALEGRPVLFTQVQDYPGWRVCAGPCSDRKYFAMSLGVAVPQLLQRLEQALANPVPPPMV
;
A
#
# COMPACT_ATOMS: atom_id res chain seq x y z
N MET A 1 -7.84 8.21 7.62
CA MET A 1 -7.56 7.47 6.38
C MET A 1 -7.42 6.00 6.75
N ASP A 2 -8.08 5.10 6.03
CA ASP A 2 -7.94 3.66 6.21
C ASP A 2 -7.18 3.03 5.04
N PHE A 3 -6.86 1.74 5.16
CA PHE A 3 -6.13 1.02 4.12
C PHE A 3 -6.90 0.89 2.79
N ARG A 4 -8.24 0.92 2.83
CA ARG A 4 -9.07 0.84 1.60
C ARG A 4 -8.99 2.13 0.80
N THR A 5 -8.94 3.27 1.49
CA THR A 5 -8.73 4.59 0.90
C THR A 5 -7.39 4.64 0.17
N PHE A 6 -6.32 4.10 0.75
CA PHE A 6 -5.01 3.99 0.10
C PHE A 6 -5.10 3.21 -1.23
N LEU A 7 -5.77 2.04 -1.22
CA LEU A 7 -5.93 1.22 -2.42
C LEU A 7 -6.68 1.99 -3.53
N GLN A 8 -7.74 2.72 -3.18
CA GLN A 8 -8.48 3.55 -4.14
C GLN A 8 -7.61 4.67 -4.73
N GLN A 9 -6.80 5.34 -3.91
CA GLN A 9 -5.89 6.38 -4.37
C GLN A 9 -4.79 5.82 -5.28
N ALA A 10 -4.20 4.68 -4.90
CA ALA A 10 -3.18 4.01 -5.69
C ALA A 10 -3.73 3.55 -7.05
N ASP A 11 -4.97 3.05 -7.08
CA ASP A 11 -5.66 2.64 -8.31
C ASP A 11 -5.99 3.83 -9.21
N ALA A 12 -6.60 4.89 -8.65
CA ALA A 12 -6.91 6.12 -9.36
C ALA A 12 -5.66 6.80 -9.95
N GLY A 13 -4.52 6.69 -9.27
CA GLY A 13 -3.21 7.19 -9.74
C GLY A 13 -2.49 6.24 -10.70
N GLY A 14 -3.07 5.10 -11.07
CA GLY A 14 -2.48 4.12 -11.99
C GLY A 14 -1.30 3.34 -11.41
N ALA A 15 -1.10 3.37 -10.09
CA ALA A 15 0.03 2.75 -9.42
C ALA A 15 -0.26 1.36 -8.86
N LEU A 16 -1.54 1.01 -8.65
CA LEU A 16 -1.95 -0.30 -8.15
C LEU A 16 -2.02 -1.33 -9.29
N VAL A 17 -1.36 -2.47 -9.10
CA VAL A 17 -1.52 -3.64 -9.97
C VAL A 17 -2.51 -4.59 -9.34
N THR A 18 -3.56 -4.97 -10.05
CA THR A 18 -4.52 -5.97 -9.56
C THR A 18 -4.27 -7.32 -10.26
N ILE A 19 -4.03 -8.37 -9.47
CA ILE A 19 -3.87 -9.74 -9.95
C ILE A 19 -5.09 -10.56 -9.54
N THR A 20 -5.85 -11.00 -10.54
CA THR A 20 -7.09 -11.77 -10.36
C THR A 20 -6.91 -13.27 -10.52
N ARG A 21 -5.77 -13.71 -11.07
CA ARG A 21 -5.42 -15.14 -11.16
C ARG A 21 -5.14 -15.69 -9.75
N PRO A 22 -5.61 -16.91 -9.41
CA PRO A 22 -5.24 -17.56 -8.15
C PRO A 22 -3.73 -17.69 -7.98
N VAL A 23 -3.20 -17.29 -6.82
CA VAL A 23 -1.77 -17.41 -6.47
C VAL A 23 -1.56 -18.24 -5.22
N ALA A 24 -0.51 -19.07 -5.23
CA ALA A 24 -0.05 -19.78 -4.04
C ALA A 24 0.69 -18.82 -3.09
N VAL A 25 0.43 -18.96 -1.79
CA VAL A 25 1.17 -18.20 -0.76
C VAL A 25 2.63 -18.65 -0.65
N ALA A 26 2.90 -19.92 -0.93
CA ALA A 26 4.24 -20.49 -0.92
C ALA A 26 5.01 -20.06 -2.17
N PHE A 27 5.92 -19.11 -1.99
CA PHE A 27 6.87 -18.57 -2.98
C PHE A 27 6.26 -17.81 -4.17
N GLU A 28 5.15 -18.25 -4.75
CA GLU A 28 4.57 -17.64 -5.95
C GLU A 28 4.17 -16.18 -5.72
N LEU A 29 3.36 -15.89 -4.69
CA LEU A 29 2.91 -14.53 -4.40
C LEU A 29 4.08 -13.57 -4.21
N ALA A 30 5.09 -13.98 -3.43
CA ALA A 30 6.28 -13.18 -3.17
C ALA A 30 7.09 -12.94 -4.46
N ASN A 31 7.28 -13.98 -5.29
CA ASN A 31 7.98 -13.87 -6.57
C ASN A 31 7.26 -12.94 -7.55
N VAL A 32 5.93 -13.03 -7.64
CA VAL A 32 5.13 -12.11 -8.47
C VAL A 32 5.24 -10.68 -7.96
N ALA A 33 5.13 -10.45 -6.65
CA ALA A 33 5.28 -9.11 -6.08
C ALA A 33 6.68 -8.54 -6.33
N HIS A 34 7.73 -9.36 -6.21
CA HIS A 34 9.11 -8.96 -6.49
C HIS A 34 9.31 -8.54 -7.95
N ALA A 35 8.76 -9.30 -8.91
CA ALA A 35 8.84 -8.98 -10.33
C ALA A 35 8.11 -7.68 -10.73
N LEU A 36 7.28 -7.13 -9.86
CA LEU A 36 6.54 -5.88 -10.08
C LEU A 36 7.25 -4.66 -9.46
N GLU A 37 8.50 -4.84 -8.99
CA GLU A 37 9.46 -3.80 -8.63
C GLU A 37 8.92 -2.72 -7.68
N GLY A 38 8.33 -3.14 -6.56
CA GLY A 38 7.91 -2.20 -5.52
C GLY A 38 6.68 -1.37 -5.89
N ARG A 39 5.88 -1.78 -6.88
CA ARG A 39 4.50 -1.28 -7.02
C ARG A 39 3.57 -1.95 -5.99
N PRO A 40 2.53 -1.26 -5.50
CA PRO A 40 1.44 -1.89 -4.78
C PRO A 40 0.76 -2.93 -5.66
N VAL A 41 0.59 -4.14 -5.14
CA VAL A 41 -0.04 -5.25 -5.84
C VAL A 41 -1.17 -5.79 -4.98
N LEU A 42 -2.38 -5.86 -5.52
CA LEU A 42 -3.52 -6.48 -4.87
C LEU A 42 -3.81 -7.83 -5.53
N PHE A 43 -3.53 -8.91 -4.81
CA PHE A 43 -3.92 -10.27 -5.17
C PHE A 43 -5.34 -10.52 -4.65
N THR A 44 -6.29 -10.71 -5.57
CA THR A 44 -7.72 -10.84 -5.20
C THR A 44 -8.15 -12.29 -4.98
N GLN A 45 -7.32 -13.26 -5.38
CA GLN A 45 -7.57 -14.69 -5.22
C GLN A 45 -6.32 -15.39 -4.69
N VAL A 46 -6.40 -15.91 -3.46
CA VAL A 46 -5.32 -16.64 -2.81
C VAL A 46 -5.72 -18.12 -2.74
N GLN A 47 -4.89 -19.01 -3.30
CA GLN A 47 -5.15 -20.46 -3.29
C GLN A 47 -5.29 -20.95 -1.85
N ASP A 48 -6.23 -21.85 -1.61
CA ASP A 48 -6.58 -22.41 -0.29
C ASP A 48 -7.17 -21.43 0.74
N TYR A 49 -7.33 -20.13 0.39
CA TYR A 49 -7.91 -19.10 1.26
C TYR A 49 -9.07 -18.35 0.59
N PRO A 50 -10.26 -18.97 0.47
CA PRO A 50 -11.40 -18.36 -0.22
C PRO A 50 -11.85 -17.06 0.46
N GLY A 51 -12.04 -16.01 -0.35
CA GLY A 51 -12.46 -14.68 0.11
C GLY A 51 -11.33 -13.80 0.65
N TRP A 52 -10.13 -14.36 0.84
CA TRP A 52 -8.97 -13.59 1.28
C TRP A 52 -8.33 -12.84 0.11
N ARG A 53 -7.74 -11.69 0.44
CA ARG A 53 -6.98 -10.85 -0.48
C ARG A 53 -5.70 -10.41 0.19
N VAL A 54 -4.63 -10.30 -0.58
CA VAL A 54 -3.32 -9.88 -0.08
C VAL A 54 -2.86 -8.66 -0.86
N CYS A 55 -2.37 -7.65 -0.14
CA CYS A 55 -1.71 -6.51 -0.74
C CYS A 55 -0.21 -6.55 -0.42
N ALA A 56 0.63 -6.49 -1.45
CA ALA A 56 2.07 -6.33 -1.33
C ALA A 56 2.48 -4.92 -1.76
N GLY A 57 3.60 -4.42 -1.23
CA GLY A 57 4.16 -3.12 -1.64
C GLY A 57 3.35 -1.85 -1.31
N PRO A 58 2.53 -1.75 -0.24
CA PRO A 58 1.87 -0.47 0.07
C PRO A 58 2.88 0.62 0.50
N CYS A 59 4.06 0.22 0.99
CA CYS A 59 5.09 1.08 1.58
C CYS A 59 6.46 0.95 0.88
N SER A 60 6.51 0.50 -0.36
CA SER A 60 7.75 0.17 -1.09
C SER A 60 8.46 1.36 -1.74
N ASP A 61 7.85 2.55 -1.73
CA ASP A 61 8.42 3.77 -2.32
C ASP A 61 7.91 5.00 -1.54
N ARG A 62 8.76 6.02 -1.39
CA ARG A 62 8.44 7.31 -0.75
C ARG A 62 7.22 7.97 -1.37
N LYS A 63 6.96 7.78 -2.66
CA LYS A 63 5.79 8.33 -3.34
C LYS A 63 4.46 7.85 -2.74
N TYR A 64 4.38 6.61 -2.25
CA TYR A 64 3.17 6.07 -1.63
C TYR A 64 2.91 6.65 -0.26
N PHE A 65 3.98 6.92 0.51
CA PHE A 65 3.89 7.67 1.76
C PHE A 65 3.44 9.11 1.51
N ALA A 66 4.08 9.79 0.55
CA ALA A 66 3.76 11.17 0.20
C ALA A 66 2.29 11.31 -0.28
N MET A 67 1.83 10.40 -1.14
CA MET A 67 0.43 10.30 -1.57
C MET A 67 -0.52 10.15 -0.38
N SER A 68 -0.25 9.18 0.51
CA SER A 68 -1.10 8.92 1.68
C SER A 68 -1.13 10.08 2.68
N LEU A 69 -0.04 10.85 2.75
CA LEU A 69 0.09 12.01 3.63
C LEU A 69 -0.37 13.33 2.97
N GLY A 70 -0.74 13.30 1.68
CA GLY A 70 -1.20 14.47 0.93
C GLY A 70 -0.12 15.53 0.72
N VAL A 71 1.15 15.12 0.57
CA VAL A 71 2.28 16.03 0.37
C VAL A 71 3.10 15.64 -0.86
N ALA A 72 3.90 16.57 -1.39
CA ALA A 72 4.87 16.23 -2.42
C ALA A 72 6.04 15.40 -1.83
N VAL A 73 6.64 14.51 -2.61
CA VAL A 73 7.76 13.66 -2.16
C VAL A 73 8.92 14.45 -1.51
N PRO A 74 9.35 15.62 -2.04
CA PRO A 74 10.39 16.43 -1.38
C PRO A 74 10.01 16.95 0.00
N GLN A 75 8.71 17.11 0.27
CA GLN A 75 8.18 17.62 1.55
C GLN A 75 7.96 16.51 2.59
N LEU A 76 8.15 15.25 2.22
CA LEU A 76 7.83 14.10 3.07
C LEU A 76 8.55 14.15 4.41
N LEU A 77 9.86 14.40 4.43
CA LEU A 77 10.63 14.43 5.67
C LEU A 77 10.21 15.59 6.59
N GLN A 78 10.02 16.79 6.03
CA GLN A 78 9.53 17.95 6.78
C GLN A 78 8.15 17.68 7.39
N ARG A 79 7.25 17.02 6.65
CA ARG A 79 5.91 16.66 7.15
C ARG A 79 5.99 15.71 8.34
N LEU A 80 6.88 14.71 8.27
CA LEU A 80 7.08 13.75 9.36
C LEU A 80 7.71 14.41 10.60
N GLU A 81 8.72 15.26 10.41
CA GLU A 81 9.35 16.03 11.49
C GLU A 81 8.32 16.92 12.23
N GLN A 82 7.50 17.66 11.48
CA GLN A 82 6.47 18.51 12.06
C GLN A 82 5.44 17.70 12.88
N ALA A 83 5.06 16.51 12.40
CA ALA A 83 4.13 15.63 13.10
C ALA A 83 4.74 15.05 14.39
N LEU A 84 6.03 14.72 14.39
CA LEU A 84 6.74 14.26 15.58
C LEU A 84 6.83 15.35 16.65
N ALA A 85 7.06 16.61 16.25
CA ALA A 85 7.11 17.74 17.18
C ALA A 85 5.73 18.14 17.72
N ASN A 86 4.64 17.80 17.02
CA ASN A 86 3.27 18.20 17.35
C ASN A 86 2.31 16.99 17.31
N PRO A 87 2.46 16.02 18.22
CA PRO A 87 1.62 14.83 18.24
C PRO A 87 0.17 15.20 18.58
N VAL A 88 -0.78 14.52 17.91
CA VAL A 88 -2.22 14.64 18.19
C VAL A 88 -2.67 13.36 18.90
N PRO A 89 -3.32 13.44 20.07
CA PRO A 89 -3.84 12.26 20.75
C PRO A 89 -4.94 11.59 19.92
N PRO A 90 -5.02 10.24 19.89
CA PRO A 90 -6.07 9.56 19.14
C PRO A 90 -7.44 9.80 19.80
N PRO A 91 -8.51 9.97 19.01
CA PRO A 91 -9.86 10.00 19.54
C PRO A 91 -10.25 8.61 20.06
N MET A 92 -11.07 8.56 21.11
CA MET A 92 -11.73 7.32 21.54
C MET A 92 -12.93 7.05 20.62
N VAL A 93 -13.08 5.79 20.21
CA VAL A 93 -14.15 5.30 19.33
C VAL A 93 -14.88 4.12 19.94
#